data_AF-A0A973JGW4-F1
#
_entry.id   AF-A0A973JGW4-F1
#
_cell.length_a   1.000
_cell.length_b   1.000
_cell.length_c   1.000
_cell.angle_alpha   90.00
_cell.angle_beta   90.00
_cell.angle_gamma   90.00
#
_symmetry.space_group_name_H-M   'P 1'
#
loop_
_entity.id
_entity.type
_entity.pdbx_description
1 polymer ?
#
loop_
_entity_poly.entity_id
_entity_poly.type
_entity_poly.pdbx_seq_one_letter_code
_entity_poly.pdbx_strand_id
1 'polypeptide(L)'
;MRAMSRRAAASAALVLTVALCGAQASSADPTDDDVAQAQAAVRTGAAAVASIEVELAEQQAAVAAAWTAVEAAGEAYTQATVDQDAAEAASSEAASQAAAAAAEVETARSELGAIAMEAYRSGGSLDGLGAFLSADGFDDLIARSAAMEDLGDRAQQAVQRFEAADLVARTLGERADAASATADAAAEHAKTSLDAAEAAQASATA
;
A
#
# COMPACT_ATOMS: atom_id res chain seq x y z
N MET A 1 -22.32 27.32 7.54
CA MET A 1 -21.92 28.71 7.21
C MET A 1 -21.23 28.66 5.86
N ARG A 2 -21.85 29.26 4.83
CA ARG A 2 -21.34 29.32 3.44
C ARG A 2 -20.17 30.30 3.37
N ALA A 3 -19.10 29.93 2.68
CA ALA A 3 -18.18 30.89 2.07
C ALA A 3 -17.93 30.47 0.62
N MET A 4 -18.59 31.18 -0.29
CA MET A 4 -18.35 31.14 -1.74
C MET A 4 -16.91 31.60 -2.04
N SER A 5 -16.12 30.75 -2.68
CA SER A 5 -14.96 31.17 -3.48
C SER A 5 -15.45 31.43 -4.91
N ARG A 6 -15.30 32.69 -5.31
CA ARG A 6 -15.86 33.28 -6.52
C ARG A 6 -15.07 32.79 -7.74
N ARG A 7 -15.76 32.07 -8.63
CA ARG A 7 -15.33 31.85 -10.02
C ARG A 7 -15.11 33.21 -10.68
N ALA A 8 -13.87 33.54 -11.01
CA ALA A 8 -13.56 34.64 -11.89
C ALA A 8 -13.88 34.19 -13.33
N ALA A 9 -15.18 34.19 -13.67
CA ALA A 9 -15.58 34.22 -15.07
C ALA A 9 -15.11 35.58 -15.62
N ALA A 10 -14.01 35.58 -16.36
CA ALA A 10 -13.58 36.73 -17.13
C ALA A 10 -14.54 36.91 -18.32
N SER A 11 -15.74 37.40 -18.03
CA SER A 11 -16.64 37.95 -19.03
C SER A 11 -15.97 39.21 -19.58
N ALA A 12 -15.27 39.08 -20.70
CA ALA A 12 -14.76 40.23 -21.45
C ALA A 12 -15.95 41.00 -22.04
N ALA A 13 -16.57 41.85 -21.23
CA ALA A 13 -17.53 42.83 -21.70
C ALA A 13 -16.76 43.88 -22.50
N LEU A 14 -16.74 43.72 -23.83
CA LEU A 14 -16.21 44.71 -24.76
C LEU A 14 -17.11 45.95 -24.74
N VAL A 15 -16.83 46.89 -23.83
CA VAL A 15 -17.43 48.22 -23.88
C VAL A 15 -16.62 49.05 -24.87
N LEU A 16 -17.08 49.06 -26.12
CA LEU A 16 -16.59 49.96 -27.16
C LEU A 16 -17.18 51.36 -26.87
N THR A 17 -16.53 52.16 -26.01
CA THR A 17 -16.84 53.58 -25.91
C THR A 17 -16.33 54.29 -27.16
N VAL A 18 -17.19 54.36 -28.18
CA VAL A 18 -17.04 55.35 -29.26
C VAL A 18 -17.26 56.71 -28.61
N ALA A 19 -16.18 57.45 -28.36
CA ALA A 19 -16.25 58.85 -28.02
C ALA A 19 -16.76 59.62 -29.25
N LEU A 20 -18.09 59.79 -29.36
CA LEU A 20 -18.68 60.79 -30.25
C LEU A 20 -18.35 62.17 -29.68
N CYS A 21 -17.15 62.66 -29.98
CA CYS A 21 -16.88 64.09 -29.90
C CYS A 21 -17.60 64.75 -31.08
N GLY A 22 -18.58 65.59 -30.78
CA GLY A 22 -19.28 66.37 -31.78
C GLY A 22 -18.32 67.29 -32.51
N ALA A 23 -18.14 67.06 -33.80
CA ALA A 23 -17.70 68.05 -34.75
C ALA A 23 -18.52 67.86 -36.03
N GLN A 24 -19.16 68.95 -36.43
CA GLN A 24 -19.95 69.14 -37.65
C GLN A 24 -19.45 68.28 -38.81
N ALA A 25 -20.34 67.49 -39.44
CA ALA A 25 -20.03 66.76 -40.66
C ALA A 25 -19.79 67.74 -41.83
N SER A 26 -18.54 68.17 -41.98
CA SER A 26 -17.99 68.55 -43.28
C SER A 26 -17.47 67.25 -43.90
N SER A 27 -17.96 66.90 -45.09
CA SER A 27 -17.49 65.76 -45.87
C SER A 27 -16.10 66.04 -46.46
N ALA A 28 -15.10 66.22 -45.59
CA ALA A 28 -13.71 66.23 -46.00
C ALA A 28 -13.30 64.79 -46.38
N ASP A 29 -12.67 64.66 -47.54
CA ASP A 29 -12.08 63.40 -48.00
C ASP A 29 -11.01 62.94 -46.97
N PRO A 30 -10.87 61.64 -46.69
CA PRO A 30 -9.85 61.14 -45.76
C PRO A 30 -8.46 61.66 -46.15
N THR A 31 -7.69 62.11 -45.16
CA THR A 31 -6.33 62.58 -45.40
C THR A 31 -5.34 61.40 -45.40
N ASP A 32 -4.16 61.59 -45.99
CA ASP A 32 -3.08 60.58 -45.95
C ASP A 32 -2.70 60.21 -44.51
N ASP A 33 -2.82 61.15 -43.56
CA ASP A 33 -2.54 60.93 -42.14
C ASP A 33 -3.60 60.03 -41.49
N ASP A 34 -4.88 60.18 -41.85
CA ASP A 34 -5.97 59.29 -41.40
C ASP A 34 -5.73 57.84 -41.87
N VAL A 35 -5.32 57.67 -43.13
CA VAL A 35 -5.00 56.35 -43.69
C VAL A 35 -3.79 55.74 -43.00
N ALA A 36 -2.73 56.53 -42.78
CA ALA A 36 -1.53 56.07 -42.08
C ALA A 36 -1.84 55.65 -40.65
N GLN A 37 -2.68 56.40 -39.94
CA GLN A 37 -3.11 56.10 -38.58
C GLN A 37 -3.98 54.82 -38.53
N ALA A 38 -4.91 54.66 -39.47
CA ALA A 38 -5.73 53.44 -39.59
C ALA A 38 -4.87 52.21 -39.88
N GLN A 39 -3.90 52.30 -40.80
CA GLN A 39 -2.96 51.21 -41.09
C GLN A 39 -2.09 50.86 -39.88
N ALA A 40 -1.63 51.87 -39.12
CA ALA A 40 -0.89 51.64 -37.88
C ALA A 40 -1.76 50.91 -36.85
N ALA A 41 -3.03 51.31 -36.68
CA ALA A 41 -3.98 50.64 -35.80
C ALA A 41 -4.24 49.18 -36.21
N VAL A 42 -4.38 48.91 -37.53
CA VAL A 42 -4.52 47.54 -38.05
C VAL A 42 -3.29 46.70 -37.76
N ARG A 43 -2.07 47.23 -37.95
CA ARG A 43 -0.83 46.51 -37.62
C ARG A 43 -0.73 46.18 -36.13
N THR A 44 -1.08 47.13 -35.26
CA THR A 44 -1.13 46.90 -33.80
C THR A 44 -2.16 45.86 -33.43
N GLY A 45 -3.36 45.90 -34.04
CA GLY A 45 -4.40 44.89 -33.82
C GLY A 45 -3.97 43.49 -34.26
N ALA A 46 -3.36 43.37 -35.44
CA ALA A 46 -2.84 42.10 -35.94
C ALA A 46 -1.74 41.52 -35.02
N ALA A 47 -0.85 42.36 -34.50
CA ALA A 47 0.16 41.92 -33.53
C ALA A 47 -0.45 41.45 -32.21
N ALA A 48 -1.51 42.11 -31.73
CA ALA A 48 -2.23 41.69 -30.53
C ALA A 48 -2.95 40.34 -30.73
N VAL A 49 -3.60 40.12 -31.88
CA VAL A 49 -4.22 38.83 -32.22
C VAL A 49 -3.18 37.72 -32.26
N ALA A 50 -2.03 37.95 -32.93
CA ALA A 50 -0.97 36.96 -32.98
C ALA A 50 -0.43 36.60 -31.58
N SER A 51 -0.32 37.57 -30.67
CA SER A 51 0.07 37.30 -29.27
C SER A 51 -0.97 36.43 -28.54
N ILE A 52 -2.27 36.73 -28.71
CA ILE A 52 -3.36 35.95 -28.10
C ILE A 52 -3.39 34.53 -28.66
N GLU A 53 -3.15 34.34 -29.96
CA GLU A 53 -3.11 33.02 -30.59
C GLU A 53 -1.96 32.16 -30.02
N VAL A 54 -0.80 32.78 -29.75
CA VAL A 54 0.33 32.10 -29.08
C VAL A 54 -0.04 31.72 -27.64
N GLU A 55 -0.55 32.66 -26.84
CA GLU A 55 -0.99 32.39 -25.46
C GLU A 55 -2.07 31.29 -25.39
N LEU A 56 -3.00 31.29 -26.35
CA LEU A 56 -4.04 30.27 -26.46
C LEU A 56 -3.45 28.90 -26.81
N ALA A 57 -2.49 28.83 -27.74
CA ALA A 57 -1.82 27.59 -28.10
C ALA A 57 -1.02 27.02 -26.91
N GLU A 58 -0.33 27.88 -26.16
CA GLU A 58 0.39 27.51 -24.94
C GLU A 58 -0.56 26.99 -23.85
N GLN A 59 -1.71 27.65 -23.63
CA GLN A 59 -2.72 27.18 -22.67
C GLN A 59 -3.34 25.85 -23.09
N GLN A 60 -3.65 25.66 -24.39
CA GLN A 60 -4.17 24.38 -24.87
C GLN A 60 -3.15 23.24 -24.66
N ALA A 61 -1.87 23.50 -24.91
CA ALA A 61 -0.80 22.53 -24.64
C ALA A 61 -0.69 22.22 -23.14
N ALA A 62 -0.79 23.23 -22.27
CA ALA A 62 -0.77 23.05 -20.82
C ALA A 62 -1.96 22.22 -20.31
N VAL A 63 -3.18 22.49 -20.82
CA VAL A 63 -4.39 21.71 -20.49
C VAL A 63 -4.24 20.25 -20.95
N ALA A 64 -3.75 20.02 -22.18
CA ALA A 64 -3.52 18.67 -22.67
C ALA A 64 -2.52 17.90 -21.79
N ALA A 65 -1.40 18.54 -21.42
CA ALA A 65 -0.42 17.95 -20.52
C ALA A 65 -0.99 17.64 -19.13
N ALA A 66 -1.84 18.52 -18.59
CA ALA A 66 -2.48 18.30 -17.30
C ALA A 66 -3.43 17.09 -17.32
N TRP A 67 -4.21 16.90 -18.39
CA TRP A 67 -5.07 15.71 -18.52
C TRP A 67 -4.28 14.42 -18.69
N THR A 68 -3.16 14.43 -19.41
CA THR A 68 -2.24 13.29 -19.45
C THR A 68 -1.70 12.94 -18.05
N ALA A 69 -1.38 13.95 -17.23
CA ALA A 69 -0.95 13.72 -15.85
C ALA A 69 -2.06 13.13 -14.97
N VAL A 70 -3.32 13.51 -15.19
CA VAL A 70 -4.49 12.92 -14.51
C VAL A 70 -4.61 11.44 -14.85
N GLU A 71 -4.54 11.09 -16.13
CA GLU A 71 -4.63 9.69 -16.58
C GLU A 71 -3.52 8.84 -15.95
N ALA A 72 -2.28 9.32 -16.01
CA ALA A 72 -1.13 8.62 -15.44
C ALA A 72 -1.24 8.45 -13.91
N ALA A 73 -1.67 9.49 -13.19
CA ALA A 73 -1.84 9.42 -11.74
C ALA A 73 -3.02 8.51 -11.35
N GLY A 74 -4.10 8.49 -12.14
CA GLY A 74 -5.23 7.58 -11.93
C GLY A 74 -4.86 6.12 -12.14
N GLU A 75 -4.04 5.81 -13.15
CA GLU A 75 -3.48 4.46 -13.36
C GLU A 75 -2.58 4.05 -12.19
N ALA A 76 -1.68 4.94 -11.77
CA ALA A 76 -0.78 4.68 -10.64
C ALA A 76 -1.55 4.42 -9.34
N TYR A 77 -2.60 5.19 -9.05
CA TYR A 77 -3.47 4.96 -7.89
C TYR A 77 -4.18 3.61 -7.99
N THR A 78 -4.76 3.28 -9.15
CA THR A 78 -5.45 2.00 -9.35
C THR A 78 -4.50 0.82 -9.14
N GLN A 79 -3.28 0.90 -9.69
CA GLN A 79 -2.25 -0.12 -9.48
C GLN A 79 -1.87 -0.23 -8.01
N ALA A 80 -1.67 0.90 -7.32
CA ALA A 80 -1.31 0.91 -5.91
C ALA A 80 -2.41 0.30 -5.01
N THR A 81 -3.70 0.49 -5.34
CA THR A 81 -4.82 -0.18 -4.65
C THR A 81 -4.78 -1.69 -4.88
N VAL A 82 -4.52 -2.15 -6.11
CA VAL A 82 -4.38 -3.60 -6.39
C VAL A 82 -3.22 -4.19 -5.61
N ASP A 83 -2.08 -3.50 -5.55
CA ASP A 83 -0.91 -3.94 -4.81
C ASP A 83 -1.17 -3.97 -3.30
N GLN A 84 -1.91 -2.98 -2.77
CA GLN A 84 -2.37 -2.96 -1.38
C GLN A 84 -3.24 -4.19 -1.07
N ASP A 85 -4.27 -4.46 -1.87
CA ASP A 85 -5.17 -5.61 -1.66
C ASP A 85 -4.41 -6.94 -1.70
N ALA A 86 -3.47 -7.07 -2.65
CA ALA A 86 -2.62 -8.25 -2.78
C ALA A 86 -1.71 -8.43 -1.55
N ALA A 87 -1.11 -7.34 -1.06
CA ALA A 87 -0.25 -7.37 0.12
C ALA A 87 -1.04 -7.69 1.40
N GLU A 88 -2.26 -7.18 1.54
CA GLU A 88 -3.15 -7.49 2.66
C GLU A 88 -3.56 -8.98 2.67
N ALA A 89 -3.90 -9.52 1.50
CA ALA A 89 -4.19 -10.95 1.35
C ALA A 89 -2.97 -11.83 1.72
N ALA A 90 -1.77 -11.45 1.25
CA ALA A 90 -0.54 -12.16 1.58
C ALA A 90 -0.21 -12.08 3.08
N SER A 91 -0.43 -10.94 3.73
CA SER A 91 -0.27 -10.74 5.16
C SER A 91 -1.20 -11.66 5.97
N SER A 92 -2.48 -11.70 5.60
CA SER A 92 -3.48 -12.57 6.24
C SER A 92 -3.13 -14.07 6.11
N GLU A 93 -2.71 -14.49 4.92
CA GLU A 93 -2.26 -15.86 4.66
C GLU A 93 -1.02 -16.22 5.50
N ALA A 94 -0.03 -15.33 5.54
CA ALA A 94 1.18 -15.55 6.33
C ALA A 94 0.87 -15.62 7.84
N ALA A 95 -0.02 -14.76 8.35
CA ALA A 95 -0.47 -14.79 9.74
C ALA A 95 -1.20 -16.11 10.08
N SER A 96 -2.03 -16.61 9.18
CA SER A 96 -2.70 -17.92 9.33
C SER A 96 -1.69 -19.07 9.42
N GLN A 97 -0.69 -19.08 8.53
CA GLN A 97 0.37 -20.09 8.56
C GLN A 97 1.21 -20.02 9.84
N ALA A 98 1.55 -18.82 10.30
CA ALA A 98 2.27 -18.62 11.56
C ALA A 98 1.46 -19.12 12.76
N ALA A 99 0.15 -18.83 12.80
CA ALA A 99 -0.74 -19.30 13.85
C ALA A 99 -0.86 -20.83 13.86
N ALA A 100 -0.97 -21.46 12.69
CA ALA A 100 -1.00 -22.91 12.57
C ALA A 100 0.30 -23.54 13.09
N ALA A 101 1.46 -22.99 12.73
CA ALA A 101 2.73 -23.50 13.22
C ALA A 101 2.94 -23.28 14.73
N ALA A 102 2.45 -22.16 15.28
CA ALA A 102 2.44 -21.96 16.74
C ALA A 102 1.58 -23.01 17.46
N ALA A 103 0.46 -23.43 16.87
CA ALA A 103 -0.34 -24.52 17.42
C ALA A 103 0.39 -25.87 17.41
N GLU A 104 1.18 -26.15 16.37
CA GLU A 104 2.03 -27.36 16.31
C GLU A 104 3.11 -27.36 17.40
N VAL A 105 3.68 -26.20 17.73
CA VAL A 105 4.61 -26.06 18.86
C VAL A 105 3.95 -26.47 20.18
N GLU A 106 2.72 -26.01 20.44
CA GLU A 106 2.00 -26.38 21.66
C GLU A 106 1.61 -27.86 21.69
N THR A 107 1.28 -28.45 20.54
CA THR A 107 1.09 -29.91 20.41
C THR A 107 2.36 -30.67 20.79
N ALA A 108 3.50 -30.32 20.19
CA ALA A 108 4.79 -30.95 20.49
C ALA A 108 5.21 -30.74 21.96
N ARG A 109 4.90 -29.57 22.53
CA ARG A 109 5.14 -29.28 23.95
C ARG A 109 4.29 -30.15 24.87
N SER A 110 3.03 -30.40 24.51
CA SER A 110 2.14 -31.30 25.24
C SER A 110 2.66 -32.74 25.22
N GLU A 111 3.16 -33.22 24.07
CA GLU A 111 3.80 -34.54 23.95
C GLU A 111 5.00 -34.69 24.89
N LEU A 112 5.88 -33.68 24.93
CA LEU A 112 7.01 -33.64 25.88
C LEU A 112 6.54 -33.72 27.34
N GLY A 113 5.47 -32.99 27.68
CA GLY A 113 4.86 -33.02 29.01
C GLY A 113 4.31 -34.41 29.38
N ALA A 114 3.67 -35.10 28.43
CA ALA A 114 3.15 -36.44 28.62
C ALA A 114 4.27 -37.45 28.89
N ILE A 115 5.35 -37.40 28.10
CA ILE A 115 6.55 -38.24 28.28
C ILE A 115 7.21 -37.97 29.63
N ALA A 116 7.33 -36.69 30.03
CA ALA A 116 7.89 -36.33 31.33
C ALA A 116 7.06 -36.88 32.50
N MET A 117 5.72 -36.83 32.42
CA MET A 117 4.84 -37.43 33.42
C MET A 117 4.95 -38.96 33.47
N GLU A 118 5.09 -39.61 32.32
CA GLU A 118 5.31 -41.05 32.25
C GLU A 118 6.66 -41.45 32.85
N ALA A 119 7.73 -40.72 32.55
CA ALA A 119 9.05 -40.90 33.14
C ALA A 119 9.02 -40.73 34.67
N TYR A 120 8.29 -39.73 35.19
CA TYR A 120 8.13 -39.51 36.62
C TYR A 120 7.39 -40.67 37.32
N ARG A 121 6.30 -41.14 36.71
CA ARG A 121 5.52 -42.28 37.23
C ARG A 121 6.34 -43.57 37.22
N SER A 122 7.07 -43.82 36.14
CA SER A 122 7.93 -44.99 36.00
C SER A 122 9.09 -44.93 36.98
N GLY A 123 9.77 -43.80 37.13
CA GLY A 123 10.94 -43.63 38.00
C GLY A 123 10.67 -43.65 39.52
N GLY A 124 9.42 -43.42 39.95
CA GLY A 124 9.04 -43.31 41.36
C GLY A 124 8.68 -44.61 42.09
N SER A 125 8.63 -45.76 41.42
CA SER A 125 8.20 -47.02 42.06
C SER A 125 9.33 -47.66 42.90
N LEU A 126 9.48 -47.21 44.15
CA LEU A 126 10.29 -47.88 45.18
C LEU A 126 9.80 -49.31 45.50
N ASP A 127 8.58 -49.65 45.08
CA ASP A 127 7.92 -50.97 45.22
C ASP A 127 8.60 -52.08 44.37
N GLY A 128 9.35 -51.70 43.32
CA GLY A 128 10.05 -52.65 42.45
C GLY A 128 11.28 -53.31 43.10
N LEU A 129 11.84 -52.72 44.15
CA LEU A 129 13.01 -53.29 44.86
C LEU A 129 12.65 -54.57 45.63
N GLY A 130 11.40 -54.72 46.08
CA GLY A 130 10.91 -55.94 46.72
C GLY A 130 10.67 -57.09 45.72
N ALA A 131 10.21 -56.77 44.51
CA ALA A 131 10.04 -57.74 43.42
C ALA A 131 11.38 -58.28 42.89
N PHE A 132 12.44 -57.46 42.95
CA PHE A 132 13.79 -57.81 42.50
C PHE A 132 14.46 -58.96 43.27
N LEU A 133 14.00 -59.26 44.49
CA LEU A 133 14.46 -60.39 45.31
C LEU A 133 13.63 -61.68 45.08
N SER A 134 12.62 -61.64 44.20
CA SER A 134 11.81 -62.80 43.83
C SER A 134 12.40 -63.54 42.62
N ALA A 135 12.00 -64.81 42.42
CA ALA A 135 12.60 -65.70 41.41
C ALA A 135 12.47 -65.20 39.95
N ASP A 136 11.53 -64.29 39.66
CA ASP A 136 11.29 -63.70 38.33
C ASP A 136 12.03 -62.36 38.11
N GLY A 137 12.83 -61.87 39.08
CA GLY A 137 13.40 -60.52 39.06
C GLY A 137 14.37 -60.19 37.92
N PHE A 138 14.90 -61.19 37.21
CA PHE A 138 15.79 -60.96 36.04
C PHE A 138 15.00 -60.66 34.76
N ASP A 139 13.90 -61.37 34.51
CA ASP A 139 13.05 -61.10 33.34
C ASP A 139 12.35 -59.74 33.47
N ASP A 140 11.95 -59.38 34.69
CA ASP A 140 11.44 -58.04 35.01
C ASP A 140 12.48 -56.94 34.80
N LEU A 141 13.77 -57.20 35.09
CA LEU A 141 14.85 -56.24 34.79
C LEU A 141 14.97 -55.99 33.29
N ILE A 142 14.95 -57.05 32.47
CA ILE A 142 15.08 -56.93 31.02
C ILE A 142 13.87 -56.19 30.44
N ALA A 143 12.65 -56.52 30.89
CA ALA A 143 11.45 -55.82 30.48
C ALA A 143 11.51 -54.34 30.86
N ARG A 144 12.03 -54.03 32.06
CA ARG A 144 12.21 -52.66 32.54
C ARG A 144 13.28 -51.89 31.76
N SER A 145 14.40 -52.52 31.40
CA SER A 145 15.46 -51.85 30.63
C SER A 145 14.99 -51.55 29.21
N ALA A 146 14.30 -52.50 28.56
CA ALA A 146 13.70 -52.29 27.25
C ALA A 146 12.66 -51.17 27.27
N ALA A 147 11.82 -51.09 28.31
CA ALA A 147 10.84 -50.01 28.47
C ALA A 147 11.51 -48.64 28.70
N MET A 148 12.62 -48.58 29.43
CA MET A 148 13.38 -47.34 29.63
C MET A 148 14.10 -46.87 28.35
N GLU A 149 14.59 -47.80 27.55
CA GLU A 149 15.20 -47.51 26.25
C GLU A 149 14.17 -46.96 25.27
N ASP A 150 13.00 -47.61 25.13
CA ASP A 150 11.88 -47.11 24.32
C ASP A 150 11.36 -45.75 24.80
N LEU A 151 11.27 -45.52 26.12
CA LEU A 151 10.92 -44.21 26.67
C LEU A 151 11.96 -43.14 26.34
N GLY A 152 13.25 -43.49 26.40
CA GLY A 152 14.37 -42.61 26.02
C GLY A 152 14.33 -42.23 24.55
N ASP A 153 14.10 -43.20 23.67
CA ASP A 153 13.97 -42.98 22.23
C ASP A 153 12.76 -42.07 21.90
N ARG A 154 11.61 -42.31 22.54
CA ARG A 154 10.43 -41.46 22.42
C ARG A 154 10.68 -40.04 22.90
N ALA A 155 11.38 -39.88 24.03
CA ALA A 155 11.74 -38.57 24.57
C ALA A 155 12.65 -37.81 23.59
N GLN A 156 13.68 -38.48 23.05
CA GLN A 156 14.58 -37.87 22.08
C GLN A 156 13.85 -37.49 20.78
N GLN A 157 12.92 -38.32 20.33
CA GLN A 157 12.10 -38.03 19.15
C GLN A 157 11.16 -36.85 19.39
N ALA A 158 10.52 -36.77 20.57
CA ALA A 158 9.63 -35.67 20.92
C ALA A 158 10.39 -34.33 21.05
N VAL A 159 11.61 -34.33 21.60
CA VAL A 159 12.46 -33.13 21.63
C VAL A 159 12.77 -32.65 20.22
N GLN A 160 13.18 -33.55 19.32
CA GLN A 160 13.44 -33.21 17.92
C GLN A 160 12.20 -32.67 17.21
N ARG A 161 11.01 -33.25 17.46
CA ARG A 161 9.75 -32.72 16.90
C ARG A 161 9.45 -31.31 17.41
N PHE A 162 9.63 -31.07 18.71
CA PHE A 162 9.45 -29.74 19.30
C PHE A 162 10.42 -28.71 18.71
N GLU A 163 11.71 -29.02 18.62
CA GLU A 163 12.71 -28.14 18.05
C GLU A 163 12.43 -27.82 16.57
N ALA A 164 11.99 -28.83 15.80
CA ALA A 164 11.59 -28.63 14.41
C ALA A 164 10.33 -27.74 14.30
N ALA A 165 9.31 -27.98 15.13
CA ALA A 165 8.10 -27.18 15.17
C ALA A 165 8.40 -25.72 15.58
N ASP A 166 9.25 -25.50 16.58
CA ASP A 166 9.64 -24.17 17.04
C ASP A 166 10.39 -23.40 15.94
N LEU A 167 11.33 -24.06 15.25
CA LEU A 167 12.04 -23.44 14.13
C LEU A 167 11.09 -23.03 13.00
N VAL A 168 10.12 -23.88 12.64
CA VAL A 168 9.12 -23.57 11.63
C VAL A 168 8.22 -22.42 12.09
N ALA A 169 7.72 -22.45 13.32
CA ALA A 169 6.87 -21.39 13.87
C ALA A 169 7.57 -20.04 13.90
N ARG A 170 8.85 -19.99 14.33
CA ARG A 170 9.66 -18.77 14.29
C ARG A 170 9.85 -18.23 12.88
N THR A 171 10.19 -19.11 11.93
CA THR A 171 10.38 -18.72 10.53
C THR A 171 9.09 -18.17 9.91
N LEU A 172 7.95 -18.78 10.21
CA LEU A 172 6.66 -18.32 9.72
C LEU A 172 6.18 -17.05 10.43
N GLY A 173 6.50 -16.89 11.72
CA GLY A 173 6.29 -15.63 12.45
C GLY A 173 7.04 -14.46 11.82
N GLU A 174 8.34 -14.63 11.54
CA GLU A 174 9.15 -13.61 10.86
C GLU A 174 8.60 -13.26 9.46
N ARG A 175 8.09 -14.26 8.73
CA ARG A 175 7.43 -14.03 7.43
C ARG A 175 6.12 -13.28 7.57
N ALA A 176 5.31 -13.59 8.58
CA ALA A 176 4.06 -12.87 8.86
C ALA A 176 4.34 -11.41 9.20
N ASP A 177 5.35 -11.14 10.04
CA ASP A 177 5.77 -9.77 10.38
C ASP A 177 6.23 -9.00 9.14
N ALA A 178 7.04 -9.62 8.28
CA ALA A 178 7.49 -9.02 7.03
C ALA A 178 6.33 -8.76 6.03
N ALA A 179 5.39 -9.69 5.94
CA ALA A 179 4.20 -9.54 5.10
C ALA A 179 3.29 -8.41 5.63
N SER A 180 3.13 -8.28 6.94
CA SER A 180 2.41 -7.15 7.57
C SER A 180 3.06 -5.81 7.24
N ALA A 181 4.38 -5.70 7.40
CA ALA A 181 5.10 -4.46 7.05
C ALA A 181 4.99 -4.11 5.55
N THR A 182 4.94 -5.13 4.69
CA THR A 182 4.71 -4.94 3.24
C THR A 182 3.30 -4.42 2.96
N ALA A 183 2.29 -4.96 3.64
CA ALA A 183 0.90 -4.49 3.53
C ALA A 183 0.76 -3.03 4.00
N ASP A 184 1.38 -2.67 5.12
CA ASP A 184 1.39 -1.28 5.63
C ASP A 184 2.05 -0.33 4.62
N ALA A 185 3.19 -0.72 4.04
CA ALA A 185 3.88 0.09 3.04
C ALA A 185 3.04 0.25 1.75
N ALA A 186 2.36 -0.81 1.30
CA ALA A 186 1.49 -0.77 0.13
C ALA A 186 0.27 0.14 0.37
N ALA A 187 -0.31 0.12 1.57
CA ALA A 187 -1.41 1.00 1.95
C ALA A 187 -0.99 2.49 1.96
N GLU A 188 0.19 2.82 2.51
CA GLU A 188 0.71 4.19 2.46
C GLU A 188 1.04 4.63 1.02
N HIS A 189 1.51 3.72 0.17
CA HIS A 189 1.75 4.00 -1.24
C HIS A 189 0.44 4.26 -2.00
N ALA A 190 -0.62 3.48 -1.74
CA ALA A 190 -1.95 3.71 -2.31
C ALA A 190 -2.51 5.08 -1.91
N LYS A 191 -2.37 5.46 -0.64
CA LYS A 191 -2.76 6.78 -0.15
C LYS A 191 -1.98 7.92 -0.82
N THR A 192 -0.66 7.78 -0.93
CA THR A 192 0.19 8.79 -1.60
C THR A 192 -0.19 8.92 -3.08
N SER A 193 -0.51 7.80 -3.74
CA SER A 193 -0.94 7.79 -5.13
C SER A 193 -2.32 8.44 -5.32
N LEU A 194 -3.23 8.26 -4.36
CA LEU A 194 -4.51 8.96 -4.33
C LEU A 194 -4.31 10.48 -4.24
N ASP A 195 -3.50 10.93 -3.28
CA ASP A 195 -3.20 12.36 -3.10
C ASP A 195 -2.61 12.97 -4.38
N ALA A 196 -1.73 12.23 -5.07
CA ALA A 196 -1.15 12.64 -6.35
C ALA A 196 -2.21 12.72 -7.47
N ALA A 197 -3.13 11.76 -7.54
CA ALA A 197 -4.24 11.77 -8.49
C ALA A 197 -5.20 12.95 -8.25
N GLU A 198 -5.53 13.23 -6.99
CA GLU A 198 -6.34 14.39 -6.62
C GLU A 198 -5.65 15.71 -6.97
N ALA A 199 -4.36 15.83 -6.73
CA ALA A 199 -3.57 17.01 -7.09
C ALA A 199 -3.48 17.22 -8.62
N ALA A 200 -3.32 16.14 -9.38
CA ALA A 200 -3.35 16.19 -10.85
C ALA A 200 -4.72 16.65 -11.35
N GLN A 201 -5.81 16.11 -10.78
CA GLN A 201 -7.18 16.47 -11.15
C GLN A 201 -7.49 17.94 -10.83
N ALA A 202 -7.02 18.43 -9.68
CA ALA A 202 -7.16 19.84 -9.30
C ALA A 202 -6.40 20.75 -10.27
N SER A 203 -5.19 20.37 -10.68
CA SER A 203 -4.39 21.13 -11.64
C SER A 203 -5.00 21.17 -13.04
N ALA A 204 -5.63 20.07 -13.50
CA ALA A 204 -6.29 20.00 -14.81
C ALA A 204 -7.63 20.77 -14.88
N THR A 205 -8.21 21.12 -13.73
CA THR A 205 -9.52 21.80 -13.64
C THR A 205 -9.46 23.20 -13.05
N ALA A 206 -8.25 23.66 -12.67
CA ALA A 206 -7.97 25.03 -12.23
C ALA A 206 -7.97 26.02 -13.40
#